data_AF-A0A935SS15-F1
#
_entry.id   AF-A0A935SS15-F1
#
_cell.length_a   1.000
_cell.length_b   1.000
_cell.length_c   1.000
_cell.angle_alpha   90.00
_cell.angle_beta   90.00
_cell.angle_gamma   90.00
#
_symmetry.space_group_name_H-M   'P 1'
#
loop_
_entity.id
_entity.type
_entity.pdbx_description
1 polymer ?
#
loop_
_entity_poly.entity_id
_entity_poly.type
_entity_poly.pdbx_seq_one_letter_code
_entity_poly.pdbx_strand_id
1 'polypeptide(L)'
;MRRRATRPNVFRGLKRFGVYSTDWKFILIPTAIAYIVPFVFGLWVGYVPLGFPLGLLVFLILLGIFNYLRLSKPSYWLSQKFDAEIDRWTEYRPPLRGELEPTSWKTSNRK
;
A
#
# COMPACT_ATOMS: atom_id res chain seq x y z
N MET A 1 25.86 28.58 20.66
CA MET A 1 25.71 28.02 19.29
C MET A 1 24.33 28.39 18.75
N ARG A 2 24.24 29.05 17.58
CA ARG A 2 22.95 29.42 16.96
C ARG A 2 22.30 28.16 16.35
N ARG A 3 21.07 27.84 16.74
CA ARG A 3 20.33 26.67 16.23
C ARG A 3 20.12 26.85 14.72
N ARG A 4 20.71 25.97 13.89
CA ARG A 4 20.42 25.98 12.44
C ARG A 4 18.97 25.59 12.24
N ALA A 5 18.31 26.21 11.27
CA ALA A 5 16.97 25.81 10.85
C ALA A 5 17.03 24.36 10.37
N THR A 6 16.42 23.45 11.12
CA THR A 6 16.17 22.08 10.67
C THR A 6 15.14 22.18 9.55
N ARG A 7 15.55 21.93 8.30
CA ARG A 7 14.56 21.77 7.22
C ARG A 7 13.66 20.60 7.63
N PRO A 8 12.32 20.74 7.61
CA PRO A 8 11.48 19.58 7.78
C PRO A 8 11.92 18.59 6.70
N ASN A 9 12.32 17.37 7.10
CA ASN A 9 12.58 16.32 6.16
C ASN A 9 11.26 16.06 5.43
N VAL A 10 11.11 16.67 4.26
CA VAL A 10 10.01 16.36 3.36
C VAL A 10 10.35 14.98 2.81
N PHE A 11 9.99 13.94 3.56
CA PHE A 11 9.98 12.58 3.08
C PHE A 11 8.92 12.51 1.98
N ARG A 12 9.30 12.90 0.76
CA ARG A 12 8.53 12.56 -0.44
C ARG A 12 8.64 11.06 -0.57
N GLY A 13 7.55 10.35 -0.32
CA GLY A 13 7.48 8.90 -0.49
C GLY A 13 7.99 8.52 -1.88
N LEU A 14 9.09 7.77 -1.92
CA LEU A 14 9.73 7.39 -3.17
C LEU A 14 8.80 6.43 -3.92
N LYS A 15 8.35 6.84 -5.12
CA LYS A 15 7.56 6.00 -6.01
C LYS A 15 8.50 5.26 -6.96
N ARG A 16 8.35 3.95 -7.09
CA ARG A 16 9.00 3.12 -8.11
C ARG A 16 7.94 2.76 -9.13
N PHE A 17 8.17 3.07 -10.41
CA PHE A 17 7.20 2.83 -11.49
C PHE A 17 5.78 3.37 -11.17
N GLY A 18 5.71 4.55 -10.54
CA GLY A 18 4.46 5.18 -10.11
C GLY A 18 3.82 4.60 -8.83
N VAL A 19 4.37 3.51 -8.28
CA VAL A 19 3.86 2.78 -7.10
C VAL A 19 4.69 3.09 -5.83
N TYR A 20 4.02 3.34 -4.70
CA TYR A 20 4.68 3.64 -3.41
C TYR A 20 5.21 2.33 -2.86
N SER A 21 6.34 2.37 -2.16
CA SER A 21 6.96 1.18 -1.58
C SER A 21 5.99 0.29 -0.78
N THR A 22 5.01 0.90 -0.11
CA THR A 22 4.01 0.21 0.73
C THR A 22 3.00 -0.63 -0.05
N ASP A 23 2.75 -0.27 -1.31
CA ASP A 23 1.68 -0.86 -2.12
C ASP A 23 2.20 -1.96 -3.05
N TRP A 24 3.52 -2.11 -3.16
CA TRP A 24 4.14 -3.16 -3.97
C TRP A 24 3.72 -4.57 -3.55
N LYS A 25 3.38 -4.77 -2.27
CA LYS A 25 2.83 -6.05 -1.79
C LYS A 25 1.56 -6.47 -2.54
N PHE A 26 0.71 -5.51 -2.92
CA PHE A 26 -0.54 -5.77 -3.64
C PHE A 26 -0.35 -6.07 -5.12
N ILE A 27 0.87 -5.90 -5.66
CA ILE A 27 1.24 -6.31 -7.01
C ILE A 27 2.00 -7.64 -6.93
N LEU A 28 3.03 -7.69 -6.08
CA LEU A 28 3.94 -8.84 -6.00
C LEU A 28 3.28 -10.10 -5.45
N ILE A 29 2.40 -10.00 -4.44
CA ILE A 29 1.76 -11.18 -3.86
C ILE A 29 0.81 -11.84 -4.88
N PRO A 30 -0.14 -11.13 -5.53
CA PRO A 30 -0.98 -11.74 -6.54
C PRO A 30 -0.19 -12.27 -7.75
N THR A 31 0.87 -11.55 -8.19
CA THR A 31 1.76 -12.03 -9.24
C THR A 31 2.45 -13.34 -8.84
N ALA A 32 2.96 -13.44 -7.60
CA ALA A 32 3.59 -14.66 -7.10
C ALA A 32 2.60 -15.82 -7.05
N ILE A 33 1.37 -15.58 -6.61
CA ILE A 33 0.30 -16.60 -6.60
C ILE A 33 0.00 -17.06 -8.04
N ALA A 34 -0.22 -16.12 -8.97
CA ALA A 34 -0.50 -16.44 -10.37
C ALA A 34 0.65 -17.17 -11.06
N TYR A 35 1.89 -16.90 -10.63
CA TYR A 35 3.06 -17.63 -11.08
C TYR A 35 3.10 -19.05 -10.51
N ILE A 36 2.95 -19.22 -9.19
CA ILE A 36 3.16 -20.51 -8.50
C ILE A 36 2.00 -21.49 -8.74
N VAL A 37 0.75 -21.02 -8.71
CA VAL A 37 -0.44 -21.89 -8.79
C VAL A 37 -0.38 -22.84 -10.00
N PRO A 38 -0.12 -22.38 -11.23
CA PRO A 38 -0.02 -23.27 -12.38
C PRO A 38 1.09 -24.32 -12.26
N PHE A 39 2.21 -24.02 -11.59
CA PHE A 39 3.24 -25.04 -11.34
C PHE A 39 2.76 -26.12 -10.38
N VAL A 40 2.04 -25.75 -9.31
CA VAL A 40 1.49 -26.70 -8.34
C VAL A 40 0.51 -27.68 -9.01
N PHE A 41 -0.27 -27.19 -9.98
CA PHE A 41 -1.24 -28.01 -10.73
C PHE A 41 -0.67 -28.64 -12.01
N GLY A 42 0.63 -28.48 -12.29
CA GLY A 42 1.24 -29.03 -13.50
C GLY A 42 0.61 -28.50 -14.79
N LEU A 43 0.23 -27.23 -14.83
CA LEU A 43 -0.38 -26.59 -16.00
C LEU A 43 0.68 -26.04 -16.95
N TRP A 44 0.57 -26.42 -18.22
CA TRP A 44 1.49 -26.05 -19.30
C TRP A 44 0.72 -25.53 -20.51
N VAL A 45 1.35 -24.63 -21.27
CA VAL A 45 0.89 -24.21 -22.59
C VAL A 45 1.98 -24.55 -23.59
N GLY A 46 1.76 -25.63 -24.34
CA GLY A 46 2.81 -26.22 -25.16
C GLY A 46 4.01 -26.62 -24.30
N TYR A 47 5.16 -26.00 -24.55
CA TYR A 47 6.42 -26.24 -23.82
C TYR A 47 6.71 -25.22 -22.72
N VAL A 48 5.82 -24.25 -22.49
CA VAL A 48 6.02 -23.19 -21.50
C VAL A 48 5.16 -23.47 -20.28
N PRO A 49 5.73 -23.47 -19.05
CA PRO A 49 4.93 -23.56 -17.84
C PRO A 49 3.97 -22.37 -17.77
N LEU A 50 2.67 -22.64 -17.60
CA LEU A 50 1.62 -21.62 -17.66
C LEU A 50 1.79 -20.52 -16.61
N GLY A 51 2.53 -20.80 -15.52
CA GLY A 51 2.87 -19.84 -14.47
C GLY A 51 3.65 -18.63 -14.98
N PHE A 52 4.55 -18.80 -15.95
CA PHE A 52 5.33 -17.69 -16.49
C PHE A 52 4.47 -16.63 -17.22
N PRO A 53 3.72 -16.98 -18.28
CA PRO A 53 2.90 -16.01 -18.99
C PRO A 53 1.80 -15.42 -18.09
N LEU A 54 1.20 -16.22 -17.20
CA LEU A 54 0.21 -15.70 -16.24
C LEU A 54 0.82 -14.71 -15.25
N GLY A 55 1.95 -15.03 -14.64
CA GLY A 55 2.64 -14.14 -13.72
C GLY A 55 2.98 -12.79 -14.37
N LEU A 56 3.55 -12.83 -15.58
CA LEU A 56 3.87 -11.62 -16.34
C LEU A 56 2.62 -10.79 -16.67
N LEU A 57 1.56 -11.44 -17.15
CA LEU A 57 0.32 -10.77 -17.51
C LEU A 57 -0.33 -10.11 -16.28
N VAL A 58 -0.42 -10.84 -15.16
CA VAL A 58 -0.96 -10.31 -13.89
C VAL A 58 -0.12 -9.13 -13.39
N PHE A 59 1.20 -9.22 -13.46
CA PHE A 59 2.08 -8.12 -13.07
C PHE A 59 1.82 -6.85 -13.89
N LEU A 60 1.75 -6.97 -15.22
CA LEU A 60 1.53 -5.83 -16.10
C LEU A 60 0.15 -5.22 -15.90
N ILE A 61 -0.89 -6.04 -15.76
CA ILE A 61 -2.27 -5.57 -15.50
C ILE A 61 -2.31 -4.82 -14.17
N LEU A 62 -1.78 -5.40 -13.09
CA LEU A 62 -1.79 -4.74 -11.78
C LEU A 62 -0.98 -3.45 -11.82
N LEU A 63 0.20 -3.45 -12.41
CA LEU A 63 1.01 -2.23 -12.56
C LEU A 63 0.25 -1.14 -13.32
N GLY A 64 -0.46 -1.50 -14.39
CA GLY A 64 -1.30 -0.58 -15.16
C GLY A 64 -2.47 -0.04 -14.33
N ILE A 65 -3.21 -0.91 -13.63
CA ILE A 65 -4.34 -0.54 -12.76
C ILE A 65 -3.87 0.38 -11.63
N PHE A 66 -2.76 0.06 -10.97
CA PHE A 66 -2.23 0.87 -9.87
C PHE A 66 -1.75 2.24 -10.35
N ASN A 67 -1.20 2.33 -11.56
CA ASN A 67 -0.86 3.62 -12.17
C ASN A 67 -2.12 4.42 -12.54
N TYR A 68 -3.14 3.77 -13.10
CA TYR A 68 -4.41 4.42 -13.47
C TYR A 68 -5.19 4.91 -12.24
N LEU A 69 -5.47 4.04 -11.26
CA LEU A 69 -6.25 4.38 -10.06
C LEU A 69 -5.57 5.46 -9.22
N ARG A 70 -4.24 5.55 -9.25
CA ARG A 70 -3.49 6.56 -8.49
C ARG A 70 -3.53 7.96 -9.05
N LEU A 71 -3.95 8.15 -10.30
CA LEU A 71 -4.25 9.50 -10.78
C LEU A 71 -5.31 10.18 -9.89
N SER A 72 -6.14 9.39 -9.22
CA SER A 72 -7.31 9.88 -8.48
C SER A 72 -7.30 9.60 -6.96
N LYS A 73 -6.33 8.86 -6.42
CA LYS A 73 -6.36 8.36 -5.02
C LYS A 73 -5.10 8.77 -4.21
N PRO A 74 -5.27 9.12 -2.91
CA PRO A 74 -4.15 9.49 -2.04
C PRO A 74 -3.26 8.30 -1.66
N SER A 75 -2.08 8.58 -1.11
CA SER A 75 -1.20 7.55 -0.51
C SER A 75 -1.93 6.72 0.55
N TYR A 76 -1.60 5.43 0.66
CA TYR A 76 -2.18 4.48 1.63
C TYR A 76 -3.67 4.17 1.48
N TRP A 77 -4.36 4.71 0.47
CA TRP A 77 -5.78 4.49 0.24
C TRP A 77 -6.17 3.01 0.23
N LEU A 78 -5.42 2.18 -0.49
CA LEU A 78 -5.77 0.76 -0.64
C LEU A 78 -5.53 -0.03 0.65
N SER A 79 -4.44 0.23 1.38
CA SER A 79 -4.19 -0.41 2.67
C SER A 79 -5.31 -0.07 3.64
N GLN A 80 -5.65 1.22 3.78
CA GLN A 80 -6.75 1.66 4.64
C GLN A 80 -8.09 1.06 4.24
N LYS A 81 -8.33 0.84 2.94
CA LYS A 81 -9.54 0.16 2.48
C LYS A 81 -9.59 -1.31 2.88
N PHE A 82 -8.47 -2.03 2.76
CA PHE A 82 -8.40 -3.40 3.24
C PHE A 82 -8.48 -3.49 4.76
N ASP A 83 -7.79 -2.63 5.48
CA ASP A 83 -7.82 -2.58 6.94
C ASP A 83 -9.26 -2.33 7.41
N ALA A 84 -9.94 -1.31 6.84
CA ALA A 84 -11.35 -1.05 7.13
C ALA A 84 -12.27 -2.25 6.81
N GLU A 85 -12.00 -2.99 5.72
CA GLU A 85 -12.81 -4.15 5.35
C GLU A 85 -12.55 -5.37 6.25
N ILE A 86 -11.27 -5.64 6.59
CA ILE A 86 -10.85 -6.71 7.51
C ILE A 86 -11.43 -6.44 8.90
N ASP A 87 -11.38 -5.18 9.32
CA ASP A 87 -11.97 -4.69 10.55
C ASP A 87 -13.50 -4.63 10.45
N ARG A 88 -14.12 -5.06 9.35
CA ARG A 88 -15.59 -5.04 9.11
C ARG A 88 -16.21 -3.68 9.40
N TRP A 89 -15.48 -2.61 9.13
CA TRP A 89 -15.89 -1.24 9.42
C TRP A 89 -16.23 -1.02 10.90
N THR A 90 -15.61 -1.79 11.81
CA THR A 90 -15.82 -1.67 13.27
C THR A 90 -15.49 -0.27 13.82
N GLU A 91 -14.79 0.56 13.04
CA GLU A 91 -14.50 1.98 13.27
C GLU A 91 -15.59 2.98 12.84
N TYR A 92 -16.81 2.55 12.47
CA TYR A 92 -18.00 3.42 12.62
C TYR A 92 -18.51 3.48 14.07
N ARG A 93 -17.75 2.95 15.05
CA ARG A 93 -18.01 3.19 16.47
C ARG A 93 -17.22 4.42 16.95
N PRO A 94 -17.79 5.29 17.80
CA PRO A 94 -17.05 6.38 18.42
C PRO A 94 -15.84 5.84 19.21
N PRO A 95 -14.73 6.59 19.29
CA PRO A 95 -13.52 6.15 19.97
C PRO A 95 -13.87 5.66 21.39
N LEU A 96 -13.43 4.45 21.76
CA LEU A 96 -13.51 4.06 23.16
C LEU A 96 -12.47 4.88 23.93
N ARG A 97 -12.86 5.31 25.13
CA ARG A 97 -12.08 6.22 25.99
C ARG A 97 -10.59 5.84 25.99
N GLY A 98 -9.74 6.71 25.45
CA GLY A 98 -8.28 6.62 25.55
C GLY A 98 -7.50 6.43 24.24
N GLU A 99 -8.15 6.11 23.11
CA GLU A 99 -7.44 5.85 21.84
C GLU A 99 -7.07 7.14 21.06
N LEU A 100 -7.77 8.23 21.36
CA LEU A 100 -7.46 9.59 20.89
C LEU A 100 -7.19 10.48 22.09
N GLU A 101 -6.12 10.23 22.86
CA GLU A 101 -5.53 11.37 23.53
C GLU A 101 -4.88 12.22 22.43
N PRO A 102 -5.39 13.45 22.16
CA PRO A 102 -4.68 14.35 21.27
C PRO A 102 -3.31 14.53 21.88
N THR A 103 -2.27 13.93 21.28
CA THR A 103 -0.89 14.13 21.69
C THR A 103 -0.70 15.63 21.76
N SER A 104 -0.63 16.10 23.01
CA SER A 104 -0.67 17.50 23.40
C SER A 104 0.09 18.38 22.40
N TRP A 105 -0.65 19.17 21.62
CA TRP A 105 -0.06 20.36 21.04
C TRP A 105 0.23 21.28 22.22
N LYS A 106 1.43 21.17 22.78
CA LYS A 106 1.86 22.06 23.86
C LYS A 106 1.92 23.50 23.34
N THR A 107 1.58 24.42 24.25
CA THR A 107 1.92 25.88 24.35
C THR A 107 0.74 26.81 23.98
N SER A 108 0.23 27.69 24.84
CA SER A 108 0.95 28.54 25.80
C SER A 108 0.41 28.56 27.23
N ASN A 109 1.29 28.37 28.21
CA ASN A 109 1.14 29.02 29.50
C ASN A 109 1.52 30.49 29.32
N ARG A 110 0.55 31.39 29.49
CA ARG A 110 0.81 32.78 29.89
C ARG A 110 -0.12 33.07 31.07
N LYS A 111 0.50 33.24 32.24
CA LYS A 111 -0.04 34.07 33.32
C LYS A 111 0.60 35.44 33.20
#